data_AF-A0A7C5I2C0-F1
#
_entry.id   AF-A0A7C5I2C0-F1
#
_cell.length_a   1.000
_cell.length_b   1.000
_cell.length_c   1.000
_cell.angle_alpha   90.00
_cell.angle_beta   90.00
_cell.angle_gamma   90.00
#
_symmetry.space_group_name_H-M   'P 1'
#
loop_
_entity.id
_entity.type
_entity.pdbx_description
1 polymer ?
#
loop_
_entity_poly.entity_id
_entity_poly.type
_entity_poly.pdbx_seq_one_letter_code
_entity_poly.pdbx_strand_id
1 'polypeptide(L)'
;MKITPIHRPHLMPTSLAGSAVLKGFNPKKIASLDSKGCWIENPETPIRRAVNEILFHLWEMDEKQKKSVLDNIINLFIRQAIWPSVLRIRAALIKNSSGNIPRLSLQQIEKELIDHYKSSKKPEKHISFLIILEVLAWILVYEAQRKNANRYVPEWDLEEKKKTQKYKKDILDSENFLNRCLSKENRPLIPQLYTELKEISPDGLNS
;
A
#
# COMPACT_ATOMS: atom_id res chain seq x y z
N MET A 1 -16.11 -2.86 24.94
CA MET A 1 -16.35 -2.84 23.49
C MET A 1 -15.98 -4.20 22.91
N LYS A 2 -16.91 -4.90 22.25
CA LYS A 2 -16.59 -6.11 21.48
C LYS A 2 -15.82 -5.65 20.24
N ILE A 3 -14.64 -6.22 20.04
CA ILE A 3 -13.77 -5.92 18.91
C ILE A 3 -14.24 -6.80 17.75
N THR A 4 -14.61 -6.19 16.63
CA THR A 4 -14.96 -6.91 15.41
C THR A 4 -13.66 -7.36 14.74
N PRO A 5 -13.53 -8.63 14.31
CA PRO A 5 -12.38 -9.06 13.53
C PRO A 5 -12.28 -8.21 12.25
N ILE A 6 -11.06 -7.98 11.74
CA ILE A 6 -10.87 -7.38 10.42
C ILE A 6 -11.14 -8.48 9.37
N HIS A 7 -12.39 -8.93 9.32
CA HIS A 7 -12.88 -9.82 8.29
C HIS A 7 -12.66 -9.19 6.91
N ARG A 8 -12.73 -10.04 5.88
CA ARG A 8 -12.76 -9.59 4.50
C ARG A 8 -13.77 -8.43 4.37
N PRO A 9 -13.31 -7.22 4.00
CA PRO A 9 -14.20 -6.07 4.00
C PRO A 9 -15.10 -6.11 2.76
N HIS A 10 -16.27 -5.50 2.89
CA HIS A 10 -17.19 -5.33 1.77
C HIS A 10 -16.80 -4.10 0.93
N LEU A 11 -17.04 -4.17 -0.38
CA LEU A 11 -16.71 -3.10 -1.32
C LEU A 11 -17.32 -1.75 -0.91
N MET A 12 -18.65 -1.70 -0.75
CA MET A 12 -19.37 -0.44 -0.55
C MET A 12 -18.92 0.32 0.73
N PRO A 13 -18.84 -0.29 1.93
CA PRO A 13 -18.31 0.39 3.11
C PRO A 13 -16.86 0.87 2.95
N THR A 14 -16.03 0.08 2.28
CA THR A 14 -14.61 0.41 2.06
C THR A 14 -14.45 1.56 1.07
N SER A 15 -15.28 1.60 0.03
CA SER A 15 -15.33 2.69 -0.96
C SER A 15 -15.77 4.00 -0.32
N LEU A 16 -16.84 3.95 0.51
CA LEU A 16 -17.28 5.11 1.29
C LEU A 16 -16.19 5.63 2.23
N ALA A 17 -15.43 4.74 2.86
CA ALA A 17 -14.27 5.13 3.67
C ALA A 17 -13.18 5.81 2.82
N GLY A 18 -12.90 5.30 1.63
CA GLY A 18 -11.98 5.91 0.67
C GLY A 18 -12.41 7.31 0.26
N SER A 19 -13.68 7.51 -0.09
CA SER A 19 -14.23 8.83 -0.38
C SER A 19 -14.13 9.77 0.82
N ALA A 20 -14.38 9.29 2.05
CA ALA A 20 -14.25 10.09 3.26
C ALA A 20 -12.81 10.51 3.54
N VAL A 21 -11.83 9.65 3.26
CA VAL A 21 -10.41 10.00 3.34
C VAL A 21 -10.05 11.04 2.28
N LEU A 22 -10.45 10.85 1.03
CA LEU A 22 -10.18 11.81 -0.06
C LEU A 22 -10.79 13.19 0.20
N LYS A 23 -11.98 13.28 0.81
CA LYS A 23 -12.58 14.56 1.23
C LYS A 23 -11.72 15.35 2.23
N GLY A 24 -10.90 14.65 3.01
CA GLY A 24 -9.97 15.27 3.96
C GLY A 24 -8.60 15.61 3.38
N PHE A 25 -8.32 15.24 2.12
CA PHE A 25 -7.04 15.48 1.48
C PHE A 25 -6.89 16.95 1.08
N ASN A 26 -5.72 17.53 1.34
CA ASN A 26 -5.39 18.90 0.96
C ASN A 26 -4.35 18.89 -0.18
N PRO A 27 -4.74 19.13 -1.43
CA PRO A 27 -3.84 19.07 -2.58
C PRO A 27 -2.82 20.21 -2.64
N LYS A 28 -2.97 21.25 -1.79
CA LYS A 28 -2.02 22.38 -1.73
C LYS A 28 -0.79 22.06 -0.87
N LYS A 29 -0.74 20.87 -0.26
CA LYS A 29 0.35 20.43 0.60
C LYS A 29 0.81 19.04 0.17
N ILE A 30 2.09 18.76 0.37
CA ILE A 30 2.58 17.39 0.32
C ILE A 30 2.15 16.72 1.63
N ALA A 31 1.04 15.98 1.59
CA ALA A 31 0.38 15.44 2.77
C ALA A 31 0.11 13.94 2.61
N SER A 32 0.24 13.21 3.72
CA SER A 32 0.03 11.77 3.73
C SER A 32 -0.68 11.34 5.01
N LEU A 33 -0.99 10.06 5.09
CA LEU A 33 -1.52 9.43 6.29
C LEU A 33 -0.39 8.70 7.02
N ASP A 34 -0.29 8.89 8.33
CA ASP A 34 0.57 8.06 9.15
C ASP A 34 0.03 6.62 9.27
N SER A 35 0.75 5.75 9.97
CA SER A 35 0.36 4.34 10.12
C SER A 35 -0.96 4.14 10.88
N LYS A 36 -1.48 5.18 11.55
CA LYS A 36 -2.78 5.17 12.24
C LYS A 36 -3.86 5.91 11.45
N GLY A 37 -3.55 6.45 10.27
CA GLY A 37 -4.48 7.21 9.44
C GLY A 37 -4.59 8.69 9.81
N CYS A 38 -3.68 9.28 10.58
CA CYS A 38 -3.69 10.72 10.85
C CYS A 38 -2.94 11.48 9.76
N TRP A 39 -3.41 12.68 9.42
CA TRP A 39 -2.74 13.53 8.44
C TRP A 39 -1.39 14.02 8.96
N ILE A 40 -0.39 13.94 8.10
CA ILE A 40 0.96 14.46 8.31
C ILE A 40 1.38 15.27 7.09
N GLU A 41 2.19 16.29 7.31
CA GLU A 41 2.75 17.14 6.24
C GLU A 41 4.21 16.77 6.00
N ASN A 42 4.66 16.94 4.75
CA ASN A 42 6.04 16.71 4.31
C ASN A 42 6.57 15.30 4.66
N PRO A 43 5.91 14.23 4.18
CA PRO A 43 6.33 12.87 4.46
C PRO A 43 7.75 12.57 3.95
N GLU A 44 8.58 12.00 4.83
CA GLU A 44 9.97 11.66 4.50
C GLU A 44 10.10 10.32 3.77
N THR A 45 9.22 9.35 4.06
CA THR A 45 9.37 7.98 3.53
C THR A 45 8.80 7.84 2.12
N PRO A 46 9.41 7.03 1.23
CA PRO A 46 8.90 6.79 -0.12
C PRO A 46 7.46 6.30 -0.15
N ILE A 47 7.07 5.41 0.76
CA ILE A 47 5.70 4.88 0.85
C ILE A 47 4.71 6.00 1.13
N ARG A 48 5.01 6.91 2.07
CA ARG A 48 4.11 8.02 2.41
C ARG A 48 4.01 9.05 1.30
N ARG A 49 5.09 9.28 0.55
CA ARG A 49 5.06 10.10 -0.68
C ARG A 49 4.21 9.42 -1.76
N ALA A 50 4.35 8.12 -1.96
CA ALA A 50 3.47 7.38 -2.87
C ALA A 50 1.99 7.47 -2.46
N VAL A 51 1.67 7.44 -1.16
CA VAL A 51 0.30 7.70 -0.67
C VAL A 51 -0.17 9.11 -1.05
N ASN A 52 0.67 10.14 -0.92
CA ASN A 52 0.34 11.50 -1.39
C ASN A 52 -0.02 11.49 -2.87
N GLU A 53 0.84 10.89 -3.71
CA GLU A 53 0.61 10.84 -5.17
C GLU A 53 -0.67 10.09 -5.53
N ILE A 54 -0.94 8.94 -4.89
CA ILE A 54 -2.19 8.19 -5.09
C ILE A 54 -3.40 9.06 -4.76
N LEU A 55 -3.37 9.74 -3.60
CA LEU A 55 -4.48 10.60 -3.18
C LEU A 55 -4.65 11.82 -4.08
N PHE A 56 -3.56 12.40 -4.56
CA PHE A 56 -3.57 13.53 -5.49
C PHE A 56 -4.20 13.14 -6.83
N HIS A 57 -3.76 12.05 -7.45
CA HIS A 57 -4.35 11.57 -8.71
C HIS A 57 -5.82 11.20 -8.56
N LEU A 58 -6.19 10.52 -7.46
CA LEU A 58 -7.59 10.22 -7.19
C LEU A 58 -8.41 11.49 -6.96
N TRP A 59 -7.85 12.53 -6.33
CA TRP A 59 -8.53 13.80 -6.09
C TRP A 59 -8.81 14.56 -7.40
N GLU A 60 -7.85 14.57 -8.32
CA GLU A 60 -7.91 15.26 -9.62
C GLU A 60 -8.95 14.65 -10.58
N MET A 61 -9.25 13.35 -10.45
CA MET A 61 -10.27 12.67 -11.26
C MET A 61 -11.69 13.23 -11.02
N ASP A 62 -12.50 13.23 -12.09
CA ASP A 62 -13.93 13.47 -11.95
C ASP A 62 -14.60 12.39 -11.09
N GLU A 63 -15.76 12.71 -10.51
CA GLU A 63 -16.42 11.84 -9.53
C GLU A 63 -16.77 10.43 -10.07
N LYS A 64 -17.08 10.30 -11.38
CA LYS A 64 -17.42 9.00 -11.98
C LYS A 64 -16.16 8.16 -12.15
N GLN A 65 -15.08 8.75 -12.69
CA GLN A 65 -13.79 8.09 -12.83
C GLN A 65 -13.20 7.72 -11.48
N LYS A 66 -13.15 8.68 -10.54
CA LYS A 66 -12.69 8.51 -9.16
C LYS A 66 -13.36 7.33 -8.49
N LYS A 67 -14.70 7.26 -8.54
CA LYS A 67 -15.45 6.14 -7.97
C LYS A 67 -15.10 4.81 -8.64
N SER A 68 -15.06 4.78 -9.97
CA SER A 68 -14.72 3.57 -10.73
C SER A 68 -13.33 3.04 -10.37
N VAL A 69 -12.31 3.91 -10.39
CA VAL A 69 -10.92 3.55 -10.04
C VAL A 69 -10.83 3.08 -8.59
N LEU A 70 -11.46 3.81 -7.66
CA LEU A 70 -11.48 3.43 -6.24
C LEU A 70 -12.13 2.07 -6.02
N ASP A 71 -13.30 1.83 -6.62
CA ASP A 71 -14.02 0.57 -6.52
C ASP A 71 -13.21 -0.59 -7.12
N ASN A 72 -12.55 -0.38 -8.26
CA ASN A 72 -11.71 -1.39 -8.91
C ASN A 72 -10.47 -1.74 -8.08
N ILE A 73 -9.76 -0.73 -7.55
CA ILE A 73 -8.64 -0.92 -6.62
C ILE A 73 -9.13 -1.72 -5.42
N ILE A 74 -10.20 -1.30 -4.76
CA ILE A 74 -10.72 -1.99 -3.58
C ILE A 74 -11.09 -3.43 -3.94
N ASN A 75 -11.85 -3.64 -5.03
CA ASN A 75 -12.25 -4.97 -5.48
C ASN A 75 -11.08 -5.92 -5.68
N LEU A 76 -9.94 -5.43 -6.19
CA LEU A 76 -8.71 -6.21 -6.33
C LEU A 76 -8.18 -6.68 -4.97
N PHE A 77 -8.04 -5.77 -4.00
CA PHE A 77 -7.43 -6.10 -2.71
C PHE A 77 -8.35 -6.90 -1.77
N ILE A 78 -9.67 -6.77 -1.89
CA ILE A 78 -10.61 -7.49 -1.04
C ILE A 78 -10.89 -8.91 -1.52
N ARG A 79 -10.30 -9.40 -2.62
CA ARG A 79 -10.51 -10.79 -3.08
C ARG A 79 -10.03 -11.78 -2.02
N GLN A 80 -10.75 -12.90 -1.86
CA GLN A 80 -10.49 -13.88 -0.79
C GLN A 80 -9.06 -14.43 -0.80
N ALA A 81 -8.50 -14.69 -1.99
CA ALA A 81 -7.13 -15.17 -2.14
C ALA A 81 -6.06 -14.11 -1.81
N ILE A 82 -6.41 -12.81 -1.88
CA ILE A 82 -5.47 -11.68 -1.76
C ILE A 82 -5.49 -11.10 -0.35
N TRP A 83 -6.66 -10.93 0.25
CA TRP A 83 -6.84 -10.26 1.54
C TRP A 83 -5.89 -10.77 2.66
N PRO A 84 -5.67 -12.09 2.83
CA PRO A 84 -4.69 -12.61 3.79
C PRO A 84 -3.28 -12.04 3.61
N SER A 85 -2.80 -11.92 2.38
CA SER A 85 -1.49 -11.38 2.05
C SER A 85 -1.42 -9.88 2.32
N VAL A 86 -2.51 -9.15 2.04
CA VAL A 86 -2.63 -7.70 2.34
C VAL A 86 -2.49 -7.43 3.84
N LEU A 87 -3.19 -8.20 4.68
CA LEU A 87 -3.07 -8.10 6.13
C LEU A 87 -1.64 -8.40 6.62
N ARG A 88 -0.98 -9.41 6.05
CA ARG A 88 0.41 -9.77 6.38
C ARG A 88 1.40 -8.67 6.02
N ILE A 89 1.29 -8.10 4.82
CA ILE A 89 2.12 -6.98 4.37
C ILE A 89 1.91 -5.79 5.31
N ARG A 90 0.66 -5.45 5.61
CA ARG A 90 0.34 -4.35 6.51
C ARG A 90 0.94 -4.55 7.92
N ALA A 91 0.78 -5.74 8.50
CA ALA A 91 1.34 -6.05 9.81
C ALA A 91 2.87 -5.92 9.80
N ALA A 92 3.51 -6.31 8.70
CA ALA A 92 4.96 -6.20 8.53
C ALA A 92 5.42 -4.75 8.44
N LEU A 93 4.67 -3.89 7.73
CA LEU A 93 4.94 -2.45 7.64
C LEU A 93 4.84 -1.76 9.01
N ILE A 94 3.93 -2.19 9.88
CA ILE A 94 3.81 -1.64 11.25
C ILE A 94 4.99 -2.06 12.11
N LYS A 95 5.36 -3.34 12.07
CA LYS A 95 6.36 -3.91 12.99
C LYS A 95 7.81 -3.56 12.66
N ASN A 96 8.08 -2.87 11.54
CA ASN A 96 9.43 -2.59 11.06
C ASN A 96 10.37 -3.80 11.26
N SER A 97 9.87 -5.00 10.90
CA SER A 97 10.61 -6.25 10.77
C SER A 97 11.02 -7.10 11.99
N SER A 98 10.45 -6.90 13.18
CA SER A 98 10.82 -7.71 14.37
C SER A 98 10.09 -9.05 14.54
N GLY A 99 9.08 -9.39 13.72
CA GLY A 99 8.24 -10.58 13.90
C GLY A 99 8.29 -11.57 12.73
N ASN A 100 8.23 -12.87 13.03
CA ASN A 100 8.07 -13.95 12.04
C ASN A 100 6.61 -14.04 11.56
N ILE A 101 6.16 -13.02 10.82
CA ILE A 101 4.77 -12.87 10.36
C ILE A 101 4.25 -14.04 9.53
N PRO A 102 5.01 -14.74 8.66
CA PRO A 102 4.47 -15.83 7.84
C PRO A 102 3.95 -16.99 8.68
N ARG A 103 4.45 -17.18 9.90
CA ARG A 103 4.02 -18.24 10.83
C ARG A 103 2.80 -17.86 11.67
N LEU A 104 2.42 -16.60 11.71
CA LEU A 104 1.25 -16.15 12.46
C LEU A 104 -0.03 -16.61 11.76
N SER A 105 -1.02 -17.04 12.55
CA SER A 105 -2.37 -17.28 12.05
C SER A 105 -3.03 -15.96 11.64
N LEU A 106 -4.04 -16.02 10.78
CA LEU A 106 -4.75 -14.81 10.36
C LEU A 106 -5.43 -14.11 11.53
N GLN A 107 -5.98 -14.85 12.49
CA GLN A 107 -6.58 -14.29 13.70
C GLN A 107 -5.56 -13.51 14.55
N GLN A 108 -4.31 -13.99 14.63
CA GLN A 108 -3.24 -13.27 15.32
C GLN A 108 -2.90 -11.96 14.61
N ILE A 109 -2.80 -11.98 13.27
CA ILE A 109 -2.54 -10.79 12.47
C ILE A 109 -3.67 -9.77 12.60
N GLU A 110 -4.93 -10.21 12.48
CA GLU A 110 -6.09 -9.35 12.66
C GLU A 110 -6.08 -8.69 14.04
N LYS A 111 -5.82 -9.46 15.10
CA LYS A 111 -5.72 -8.93 16.46
C LYS A 111 -4.64 -7.86 16.58
N GLU A 112 -3.44 -8.09 16.03
CA GLU A 112 -2.35 -7.12 16.06
C GLU A 112 -2.69 -5.82 15.33
N LEU A 113 -3.33 -5.94 14.16
CA LEU A 113 -3.77 -4.79 13.39
C LEU A 113 -4.83 -4.00 14.16
N ILE A 114 -5.82 -4.68 14.75
CA ILE A 114 -6.82 -4.02 15.60
C ILE A 114 -6.12 -3.30 16.75
N ASP A 115 -5.22 -3.98 17.47
CA ASP A 115 -4.52 -3.39 18.61
C ASP A 115 -3.73 -2.14 18.21
N HIS A 116 -3.10 -2.15 17.03
CA HIS A 116 -2.44 -0.97 16.46
C HIS A 116 -3.43 0.18 16.21
N TYR A 117 -4.59 -0.12 15.63
CA TYR A 117 -5.61 0.88 15.30
C TYR A 117 -6.50 1.29 16.49
N LYS A 118 -6.47 0.61 17.64
CA LYS A 118 -7.23 1.01 18.85
C LYS A 118 -6.95 2.44 19.30
N SER A 119 -5.71 2.87 19.11
CA SER A 119 -5.27 4.25 19.44
C SER A 119 -5.48 5.24 18.30
N SER A 120 -6.03 4.80 17.16
CA SER A 120 -6.35 5.69 16.05
C SER A 120 -7.56 6.55 16.38
N LYS A 121 -7.51 7.82 15.94
CA LYS A 121 -8.67 8.72 15.96
C LYS A 121 -9.64 8.46 14.80
N LYS A 122 -9.35 7.50 13.92
CA LYS A 122 -10.20 7.18 12.76
C LYS A 122 -11.28 6.17 13.11
N PRO A 123 -12.48 6.28 12.50
CA PRO A 123 -13.52 5.28 12.64
C PRO A 123 -13.03 3.89 12.22
N GLU A 124 -13.46 2.85 12.93
CA GLU A 124 -13.15 1.44 12.63
C GLU A 124 -13.47 1.08 11.16
N LYS A 125 -14.59 1.63 10.64
CA LYS A 125 -15.00 1.48 9.24
C LYS A 125 -13.97 1.98 8.20
N HIS A 126 -12.98 2.78 8.59
CA HIS A 126 -11.92 3.26 7.68
C HIS A 126 -10.69 2.35 7.67
N ILE A 127 -10.54 1.43 8.63
CA ILE A 127 -9.32 0.63 8.80
C ILE A 127 -9.01 -0.14 7.51
N SER A 128 -9.98 -0.85 6.94
CA SER A 128 -9.75 -1.65 5.73
C SER A 128 -9.25 -0.81 4.55
N PHE A 129 -9.80 0.39 4.35
CA PHE A 129 -9.33 1.28 3.29
C PHE A 129 -7.90 1.77 3.55
N LEU A 130 -7.59 2.15 4.80
CA LEU A 130 -6.23 2.57 5.18
C LEU A 130 -5.20 1.46 4.94
N ILE A 131 -5.57 0.22 5.26
CA ILE A 131 -4.75 -0.97 4.98
C ILE A 131 -4.49 -1.10 3.48
N ILE A 132 -5.54 -1.05 2.65
CA ILE A 132 -5.43 -1.17 1.19
C ILE A 132 -4.54 -0.06 0.63
N LEU A 133 -4.75 1.19 1.04
CA LEU A 133 -4.01 2.35 0.55
C LEU A 133 -2.51 2.23 0.82
N GLU A 134 -2.12 1.84 2.03
CA GLU A 134 -0.70 1.73 2.40
C GLU A 134 -0.03 0.53 1.74
N VAL A 135 -0.73 -0.60 1.59
CA VAL A 135 -0.22 -1.77 0.85
C VAL A 135 -0.09 -1.46 -0.64
N LEU A 136 -1.06 -0.76 -1.25
CA LEU A 136 -0.98 -0.27 -2.62
C LEU A 136 0.25 0.61 -2.83
N ALA A 137 0.45 1.60 -1.95
CA ALA A 137 1.61 2.48 -2.02
C ALA A 137 2.94 1.71 -1.91
N TRP A 138 3.01 0.71 -1.03
CA TRP A 138 4.17 -0.16 -0.91
C TRP A 138 4.44 -0.96 -2.19
N ILE A 139 3.41 -1.54 -2.81
CA ILE A 139 3.53 -2.29 -4.08
C ILE A 139 4.07 -1.38 -5.19
N LEU A 140 3.56 -0.15 -5.31
CA LEU A 140 4.03 0.81 -6.32
C LEU A 140 5.50 1.17 -6.12
N VAL A 141 5.91 1.43 -4.87
CA VAL A 141 7.32 1.73 -4.54
C VAL A 141 8.22 0.54 -4.86
N TYR A 142 7.83 -0.67 -4.46
CA TYR A 142 8.58 -1.89 -4.75
C TYR A 142 8.78 -2.09 -6.27
N GLU A 143 7.73 -1.94 -7.06
CA GLU A 143 7.80 -2.12 -8.51
C GLU A 143 8.59 -1.01 -9.22
N ALA A 144 8.48 0.24 -8.74
CA ALA A 144 9.31 1.34 -9.23
C ALA A 144 10.81 1.06 -8.98
N GLN A 145 11.16 0.61 -7.77
CA GLN A 145 12.53 0.20 -7.45
C GLN A 145 12.98 -0.96 -8.34
N ARG A 146 12.14 -2.00 -8.50
CA ARG A 146 12.41 -3.16 -9.36
C ARG A 146 12.75 -2.77 -10.79
N LYS A 147 11.94 -1.90 -11.40
CA LYS A 147 12.19 -1.41 -12.76
C LYS A 147 13.49 -0.59 -12.82
N ASN A 148 13.70 0.32 -11.88
CA ASN A 148 14.86 1.20 -11.89
C ASN A 148 16.18 0.46 -11.67
N ALA A 149 16.21 -0.60 -10.86
CA ALA A 149 17.41 -1.41 -10.68
C ALA A 149 17.80 -2.25 -11.90
N ASN A 150 16.82 -2.57 -12.75
CA ASN A 150 17.00 -3.36 -13.97
C ASN A 150 17.22 -2.48 -15.22
N ARG A 151 17.21 -1.16 -15.06
CA ARG A 151 17.47 -0.22 -16.16
C ARG A 151 18.92 -0.34 -16.62
N TYR A 152 19.12 -0.42 -17.93
CA TYR A 152 20.45 -0.28 -18.51
C TYR A 152 21.00 1.13 -18.24
N VAL A 153 22.21 1.20 -17.71
CA VAL A 153 22.94 2.45 -17.52
C VAL A 153 24.25 2.38 -18.31
N PRO A 154 24.50 3.31 -19.24
CA PRO A 154 25.75 3.37 -19.99
C PRO A 154 26.96 3.45 -19.07
N GLU A 155 28.12 3.00 -19.56
CA GLU A 155 29.29 2.90 -18.70
C GLU A 155 29.82 4.25 -18.19
N TRP A 156 29.63 5.29 -19.00
CA TRP A 156 30.07 6.65 -18.73
C TRP A 156 29.20 7.40 -17.73
N ASP A 157 27.96 6.94 -17.48
CA ASP A 157 27.04 7.61 -16.54
C ASP A 157 27.22 7.07 -15.11
N LEU A 158 28.25 7.58 -14.44
CA LEU A 158 28.62 7.16 -13.09
C LEU A 158 27.56 7.53 -12.04
N GLU A 159 26.81 8.62 -12.25
CA GLU A 159 25.77 9.07 -11.31
C GLU A 159 24.52 8.19 -11.39
N GLU A 160 24.05 7.84 -12.58
CA GLU A 160 22.97 6.87 -12.73
C GLU A 160 23.40 5.47 -12.27
N LYS A 161 24.68 5.09 -12.44
CA LYS A 161 25.20 3.82 -11.87
C LYS A 161 25.07 3.79 -10.35
N LYS A 162 25.41 4.88 -9.65
CA LYS A 162 25.23 4.98 -8.20
C LYS A 162 23.76 4.86 -7.79
N LYS A 163 22.85 5.51 -8.52
CA LYS A 163 21.39 5.39 -8.27
C LYS A 163 20.90 3.96 -8.49
N THR A 164 21.31 3.31 -9.57
CA THR A 164 20.96 1.91 -9.86
C THR A 164 21.48 0.95 -8.79
N GLN A 165 22.69 1.15 -8.27
CA GLN A 165 23.20 0.38 -7.12
C GLN A 165 22.34 0.57 -5.86
N LYS A 166 21.90 1.81 -5.60
CA LYS A 166 20.96 2.08 -4.50
C LYS A 166 19.62 1.35 -4.70
N TYR A 167 19.04 1.40 -5.89
CA TYR A 167 17.81 0.66 -6.19
C TYR A 167 17.97 -0.86 -6.03
N LYS A 168 19.12 -1.43 -6.42
CA LYS A 168 19.42 -2.85 -6.17
C LYS A 168 19.43 -3.20 -4.69
N LYS A 169 20.01 -2.32 -3.85
CA LYS A 169 19.97 -2.48 -2.39
C LYS A 169 18.54 -2.40 -1.85
N ASP A 170 17.78 -1.39 -2.28
CA ASP A 170 16.40 -1.19 -1.83
C ASP A 170 15.47 -2.36 -2.22
N ILE A 171 15.70 -2.98 -3.39
CA ILE A 171 15.01 -4.22 -3.77
C ILE A 171 15.39 -5.37 -2.86
N LEU A 172 16.67 -5.56 -2.57
CA LEU A 172 17.11 -6.63 -1.68
C LEU A 172 16.45 -6.49 -0.30
N ASP A 173 16.36 -5.27 0.21
CA ASP A 173 15.65 -4.96 1.46
C ASP A 173 14.15 -5.26 1.35
N SER A 174 13.52 -4.96 0.21
CA SER A 174 12.12 -5.27 -0.05
C SER A 174 11.84 -6.77 -0.24
N GLU A 175 12.74 -7.52 -0.86
CA GLU A 175 12.69 -8.98 -0.95
C GLU A 175 12.85 -9.61 0.43
N ASN A 176 13.77 -9.09 1.25
CA ASN A 176 13.91 -9.47 2.64
C ASN A 176 12.65 -9.17 3.45
N PHE A 177 12.00 -8.04 3.19
CA PHE A 177 10.70 -7.72 3.77
C PHE A 177 9.62 -8.73 3.34
N LEU A 178 9.53 -9.06 2.04
CA LEU A 178 8.60 -10.07 1.52
C LEU A 178 8.85 -11.46 2.13
N ASN A 179 10.12 -11.86 2.28
CA ASN A 179 10.52 -13.09 2.96
C ASN A 179 9.99 -13.14 4.40
N ARG A 180 9.87 -11.99 5.05
CA ARG A 180 9.40 -11.85 6.44
C ARG A 180 7.90 -11.68 6.57
N CYS A 181 7.12 -11.59 5.48
CA CYS A 181 5.67 -11.41 5.58
C CYS A 181 4.84 -12.41 4.77
N LEU A 182 5.37 -12.92 3.64
CA LEU A 182 4.68 -13.86 2.76
C LEU A 182 5.41 -15.22 2.66
N SER A 183 4.63 -16.29 2.55
CA SER A 183 5.15 -17.60 2.12
C SER A 183 5.67 -17.53 0.67
N LYS A 184 6.57 -18.45 0.29
CA LYS A 184 7.13 -18.50 -1.08
C LYS A 184 6.06 -18.55 -2.17
N GLU A 185 5.01 -19.34 -1.95
CA GLU A 185 3.87 -19.51 -2.86
C GLU A 185 3.08 -18.22 -3.12
N ASN A 186 3.05 -17.30 -2.15
CA ASN A 186 2.28 -16.06 -2.23
C ASN A 186 3.10 -14.87 -2.76
N ARG A 187 4.39 -15.04 -3.07
CA ARG A 187 5.24 -13.94 -3.58
C ARG A 187 4.91 -13.50 -5.00
N PRO A 188 4.57 -14.40 -5.95
CA PRO A 188 4.14 -14.00 -7.28
C PRO A 188 2.91 -13.07 -7.29
N LEU A 189 2.19 -12.99 -6.17
CA LEU A 189 1.05 -12.11 -6.01
C LEU A 189 1.40 -10.63 -6.22
N ILE A 190 2.57 -10.16 -5.78
CA ILE A 190 2.94 -8.74 -5.89
C ILE A 190 3.04 -8.28 -7.36
N PRO A 191 3.84 -8.92 -8.23
CA PRO A 191 3.88 -8.54 -9.63
C PRO A 191 2.56 -8.79 -10.38
N GLN A 192 1.76 -9.78 -9.96
CA GLN A 192 0.41 -10.01 -10.52
C GLN A 192 -0.54 -8.85 -10.18
N LEU A 193 -0.62 -8.47 -8.90
CA LEU A 193 -1.42 -7.32 -8.45
C LEU A 193 -0.99 -6.04 -9.16
N TYR A 194 0.31 -5.82 -9.34
CA TYR A 194 0.80 -4.65 -10.08
C TYR A 194 0.38 -4.67 -11.55
N THR A 195 0.32 -5.84 -12.18
CA THR A 195 -0.15 -5.98 -13.56
C THR A 195 -1.63 -5.63 -13.66
N GLU A 196 -2.47 -6.19 -12.79
CA GLU A 196 -3.90 -5.86 -12.73
C GLU A 196 -4.13 -4.37 -12.40
N LEU A 197 -3.31 -3.77 -11.53
CA LEU A 197 -3.41 -2.35 -11.19
C LEU A 197 -3.15 -1.43 -12.39
N LYS A 198 -2.28 -1.83 -13.32
CA LYS A 198 -2.07 -1.07 -14.55
C LYS A 198 -3.29 -1.09 -15.45
N GLU A 199 -4.00 -2.21 -15.52
CA GLU A 199 -5.21 -2.35 -16.33
C GLU A 199 -6.38 -1.53 -15.78
N ILE A 200 -6.38 -1.26 -14.47
CA ILE A 200 -7.40 -0.43 -13.80
C ILE A 200 -7.22 1.06 -14.11
N SER A 201 -6.03 1.49 -14.53
CA SER A 201 -5.74 2.90 -14.84
C SER A 201 -5.73 3.10 -16.36
N PRO A 202 -6.71 3.82 -16.94
CA PRO A 202 -6.74 4.03 -18.38
C PRO A 202 -5.50 4.78 -18.90
N ASP A 203 -4.89 5.66 -18.10
CA ASP A 203 -3.70 6.46 -18.47
C ASP A 203 -2.84 7.00 -17.29
N GLY A 204 -3.09 6.62 -16.02
CA GLY A 204 -2.74 7.47 -14.86
C GLY A 204 -1.92 6.88 -13.70
N LEU A 205 -1.06 5.89 -13.91
CA LEU A 205 -0.03 5.47 -12.93
C LEU A 205 1.36 5.27 -13.58
N ASN A 206 1.57 5.86 -14.76
CA ASN A 206 2.80 5.76 -15.56
C ASN A 206 3.78 6.93 -15.34
N SER A 207 3.74 7.56 -14.17
CA SER A 207 4.78 8.52 -13.73
C SER A 207 5.93 7.80 -13.03
#